data_AF-A0A1J5H147-F1
#
_entry.id   AF-A0A1J5H147-F1
#
_cell.length_a   1.000
_cell.length_b   1.000
_cell.length_c   1.000
_cell.angle_alpha   90.00
_cell.angle_beta   90.00
_cell.angle_gamma   90.00
#
_symmetry.space_group_name_H-M   'P 1'
#
loop_
_entity.id
_entity.type
_entity.pdbx_description
1 polymer ?
#
loop_
_entity_poly.entity_id
_entity_poly.type
_entity_poly.pdbx_seq_one_letter_code
_entity_poly.pdbx_strand_id
1 'polypeptide(L)'
;MLIQTPPLISEPSATTELRDIFASIDAFSCPHRLNFHLHTVHSDGKMQPIDLIQQAISQPLSDLAITDHHAIAGYYIAKEYLDHFAAQSHYPQSLPNLWTGIEINASLIFTEVHILGYSFDPEHEAMQPYVQSKTTAGLDYQAISVIKSIHLAGGLAVLAHPARYRRSPEDLIPAAAALGIDGVETYYGYDNSDPWKPSPKQTEEIRQIADTYGLLHTCGTDSHGFKISRRL
;
A
#
# COMPACT_ATOMS: atom_id res chain seq x y z
N MET A 1 27.37 1.07 -36.08
CA MET A 1 26.19 1.76 -35.51
C MET A 1 26.04 1.23 -34.09
N LEU A 2 26.59 1.96 -33.11
CA LEU A 2 26.60 1.55 -31.71
C LEU A 2 25.20 1.79 -31.14
N ILE A 3 24.56 0.73 -30.65
CA ILE A 3 23.27 0.81 -29.97
C ILE A 3 23.57 1.38 -28.59
N GLN A 4 23.24 2.66 -28.37
CA GLN A 4 23.23 3.24 -27.03
C GLN A 4 22.11 2.56 -26.24
N THR A 5 22.49 1.81 -25.20
CA THR A 5 21.57 1.42 -24.13
C THR A 5 20.99 2.70 -23.50
N PRO A 6 19.66 2.83 -23.37
CA PRO A 6 19.07 3.97 -22.69
C PRO A 6 19.57 4.05 -21.24
N PRO A 7 19.72 5.26 -20.67
CA PRO A 7 20.19 5.41 -19.30
C PRO A 7 19.18 4.75 -18.35
N LEU A 8 19.69 3.97 -17.40
CA LEU A 8 18.93 3.50 -16.24
C LEU A 8 18.45 4.75 -15.50
N ILE A 9 17.14 4.98 -15.52
CA ILE A 9 16.50 5.98 -14.65
C ILE A 9 16.79 5.50 -13.23
N SER A 10 17.58 6.28 -12.47
CA SER A 10 17.85 5.97 -11.07
C SER A 10 16.53 6.02 -10.29
N GLU A 11 16.21 4.97 -9.55
CA GLU A 11 15.02 4.98 -8.69
C GLU A 11 15.10 6.13 -7.67
N PRO A 12 13.98 6.76 -7.31
CA PRO A 12 13.96 7.78 -6.26
C PRO A 12 14.49 7.21 -4.93
N SER A 13 15.21 8.05 -4.17
CA SER A 13 15.79 7.67 -2.88
C SER A 13 14.74 7.15 -1.88
N ALA A 14 13.55 7.76 -1.86
CA ALA A 14 12.45 7.36 -0.97
C ALA A 14 11.91 5.95 -1.32
N THR A 15 11.82 5.63 -2.61
CA THR A 15 11.39 4.32 -3.08
C THR A 15 12.39 3.22 -2.70
N THR A 16 13.69 3.53 -2.74
CA THR A 16 14.74 2.61 -2.27
C THR A 16 14.60 2.33 -0.76
N GLU A 17 14.38 3.36 0.05
CA GLU A 17 14.16 3.20 1.50
C GLU A 17 12.90 2.36 1.80
N LEU A 18 11.80 2.57 1.07
CA LEU A 18 10.59 1.78 1.25
C LEU A 18 10.80 0.29 0.86
N ARG A 19 11.58 0.02 -0.19
CA ARG A 19 11.96 -1.35 -0.56
C ARG A 19 12.71 -2.05 0.59
N ASP A 20 13.64 -1.36 1.24
CA ASP A 20 14.39 -1.89 2.39
C ASP A 20 13.47 -2.18 3.58
N ILE A 21 12.49 -1.31 3.84
CA ILE A 21 11.45 -1.55 4.86
C ILE A 21 10.66 -2.81 4.50
N PHE A 22 10.16 -2.93 3.27
CA PHE A 22 9.38 -4.09 2.81
C PHE A 22 10.17 -5.40 2.87
N ALA A 23 11.47 -5.37 2.57
CA ALA A 23 12.35 -6.53 2.72
C ALA A 23 12.49 -7.01 4.17
N SER A 24 12.17 -6.17 5.16
CA SER A 24 12.20 -6.50 6.59
C SER A 24 10.85 -6.93 7.19
N ILE A 25 9.77 -6.92 6.40
CA ILE A 25 8.42 -7.20 6.90
C ILE A 25 8.25 -8.69 7.22
N ASP A 26 7.71 -8.94 8.41
CA ASP A 26 7.35 -10.27 8.91
C ASP A 26 5.95 -10.30 9.55
N ALA A 27 5.56 -11.47 10.07
CA ALA A 27 4.25 -11.70 10.68
C ALA A 27 4.01 -10.89 11.98
N PHE A 28 5.03 -10.25 12.54
CA PHE A 28 4.95 -9.45 13.78
C PHE A 28 5.03 -7.94 13.52
N SER A 29 5.20 -7.54 12.27
CA SER A 29 5.43 -6.16 11.88
C SER A 29 4.16 -5.31 12.00
N CYS A 30 3.05 -5.80 11.44
CA CYS A 30 1.74 -5.17 11.60
C CYS A 30 0.98 -5.70 12.83
N PRO A 31 0.13 -4.87 13.49
CA PRO A 31 -0.18 -3.49 13.14
C PRO A 31 0.62 -2.47 13.98
N HIS A 32 1.57 -2.94 14.81
CA HIS A 32 2.14 -2.14 15.90
C HIS A 32 3.44 -1.43 15.54
N ARG A 33 4.24 -1.99 14.62
CA ARG A 33 5.47 -1.36 14.13
C ARG A 33 5.26 -0.73 12.76
N LEU A 34 4.54 -1.41 11.88
CA LEU A 34 4.22 -0.96 10.52
C LEU A 34 2.72 -1.05 10.27
N ASN A 35 2.18 -0.25 9.35
CA ASN A 35 0.84 -0.45 8.81
C ASN A 35 0.65 0.22 7.43
N PHE A 36 0.64 -0.56 6.36
CA PHE A 36 0.60 -0.03 5.00
C PHE A 36 -0.77 -0.17 4.32
N HIS A 37 -1.84 -0.42 5.08
CA HIS A 37 -3.19 -0.52 4.51
C HIS A 37 -4.24 0.00 5.50
N LEU A 38 -4.65 1.25 5.30
CA LEU A 38 -5.51 2.01 6.21
C LEU A 38 -6.45 2.91 5.41
N HIS A 39 -7.73 2.93 5.79
CA HIS A 39 -8.75 3.76 5.16
C HIS A 39 -9.25 4.85 6.10
N THR A 40 -9.61 5.98 5.53
CA THR A 40 -10.18 7.14 6.22
C THR A 40 -11.55 7.49 5.66
N VAL A 41 -12.17 8.54 6.21
CA VAL A 41 -13.41 9.12 5.66
C VAL A 41 -13.29 9.66 4.23
N HIS A 42 -12.08 9.71 3.65
CA HIS A 42 -11.86 10.13 2.27
C HIS A 42 -12.10 9.02 1.24
N SER A 43 -12.45 7.82 1.71
CA SER A 43 -12.99 6.74 0.89
C SER A 43 -14.18 6.08 1.60
N ASP A 44 -14.00 4.91 2.19
CA ASP A 44 -15.03 4.12 2.87
C ASP A 44 -14.69 3.76 4.34
N GLY A 45 -13.58 4.30 4.85
CA GLY A 45 -13.25 4.28 6.28
C GLY A 45 -14.12 5.25 7.11
N LYS A 46 -14.06 5.10 8.44
CA LYS A 46 -14.81 5.92 9.41
C LYS A 46 -13.94 6.93 10.17
N MET A 47 -12.64 6.76 10.14
CA MET A 47 -11.69 7.54 10.93
C MET A 47 -11.23 8.79 10.18
N GLN A 48 -11.14 9.92 10.88
CA GLN A 48 -10.56 11.13 10.31
C GLN A 48 -9.04 10.92 10.13
N PRO A 49 -8.41 11.49 9.09
CA PRO A 49 -6.96 11.37 8.91
C PRO A 49 -6.16 11.85 10.12
N ILE A 50 -6.63 12.91 10.81
CA ILE A 50 -5.99 13.42 12.03
C ILE A 50 -6.08 12.41 13.18
N ASP A 51 -7.25 11.82 13.41
CA ASP A 51 -7.45 10.81 14.46
C ASP A 51 -6.59 9.56 14.21
N LEU A 52 -6.44 9.18 12.94
CA LEU A 52 -5.56 8.07 12.50
C LEU A 52 -4.11 8.36 12.88
N ILE A 53 -3.60 9.55 12.55
CA ILE A 53 -2.21 9.95 12.89
C ILE A 53 -2.02 10.06 14.40
N GLN A 54 -3.00 10.55 15.15
CA GLN A 54 -2.92 10.56 16.61
C GLN A 54 -2.80 9.15 17.19
N GLN A 55 -3.56 8.17 16.65
CA GLN A 55 -3.40 6.77 17.04
C GLN A 55 -2.02 6.23 16.68
N ALA A 56 -1.48 6.59 15.52
CA ALA A 56 -0.14 6.19 15.09
C ALA A 56 0.94 6.74 16.03
N ILE A 57 0.89 8.03 16.38
CA ILE A 57 1.84 8.68 17.31
C ILE A 57 1.76 8.05 18.71
N SER A 58 0.58 7.64 19.16
CA SER A 58 0.41 7.01 20.49
C SER A 58 0.92 5.56 20.59
N GLN A 59 1.36 4.98 19.47
CA GLN A 59 1.84 3.60 19.35
C GLN A 59 3.30 3.60 18.86
N PRO A 60 4.06 2.50 19.03
CA PRO A 60 5.43 2.39 18.53
C PRO A 60 5.49 2.19 17.00
N LEU A 61 4.60 2.82 16.25
CA LEU A 61 4.51 2.73 14.80
C LEU A 61 5.64 3.55 14.18
N SER A 62 6.50 2.93 13.38
CA SER A 62 7.57 3.61 12.67
C SER A 62 7.13 4.10 11.31
N ASP A 63 6.31 3.32 10.59
CA ASP A 63 5.92 3.63 9.21
C ASP A 63 4.47 3.24 8.95
N LEU A 64 3.77 4.10 8.21
CA LEU A 64 2.42 3.83 7.73
C LEU A 64 2.11 4.48 6.40
N ALA A 65 1.06 3.99 5.75
CA ALA A 65 0.45 4.60 4.59
C ALA A 65 -1.08 4.65 4.76
N ILE A 66 -1.67 5.79 4.41
CA ILE A 66 -3.12 5.91 4.18
C ILE A 66 -3.37 5.52 2.73
N THR A 67 -4.27 4.57 2.50
CA THR A 67 -4.49 3.93 1.20
C THR A 67 -5.97 4.01 0.79
N ASP A 68 -6.58 5.18 0.97
CA ASP A 68 -7.96 5.43 0.60
C ASP A 68 -8.26 5.00 -0.85
N HIS A 69 -9.45 4.44 -1.09
CA HIS A 69 -9.88 4.05 -2.43
C HIS A 69 -9.94 5.23 -3.40
N HIS A 70 -9.11 5.19 -4.46
CA HIS A 70 -9.04 6.19 -5.52
C HIS A 70 -8.90 7.65 -5.02
N ALA A 71 -8.30 7.86 -3.84
CA ALA A 71 -8.22 9.17 -3.22
C ALA A 71 -6.90 9.37 -2.46
N ILE A 72 -6.41 10.60 -2.45
CA ILE A 72 -5.17 10.99 -1.75
C ILE A 72 -5.40 12.11 -0.72
N ALA A 73 -6.62 12.63 -0.61
CA ALA A 73 -6.95 13.75 0.28
C ALA A 73 -6.67 13.43 1.75
N GLY A 74 -6.93 12.18 2.18
CA GLY A 74 -6.62 11.72 3.53
C GLY A 74 -5.13 11.80 3.86
N TYR A 75 -4.26 11.41 2.91
CA TYR A 75 -2.81 11.55 3.05
C TYR A 75 -2.38 13.01 3.24
N TYR A 76 -2.89 13.95 2.45
CA TYR A 76 -2.49 15.36 2.56
C TYR A 76 -2.85 15.97 3.92
N ILE A 77 -4.07 15.71 4.41
CA ILE A 77 -4.53 16.21 5.71
C ILE A 77 -3.68 15.60 6.84
N ALA A 78 -3.42 14.30 6.77
CA ALA A 78 -2.57 13.60 7.74
C ALA A 78 -1.13 14.13 7.74
N LYS A 79 -0.56 14.37 6.56
CA LYS A 79 0.81 14.87 6.38
C LYS A 79 0.96 16.28 6.94
N GLU A 80 0.03 17.18 6.62
CA GLU A 80 0.02 18.54 7.16
C GLU A 80 -0.07 18.54 8.69
N TYR A 81 -0.94 17.71 9.26
CA TYR A 81 -1.06 17.56 10.71
C TYR A 81 0.24 17.06 11.35
N LEU A 82 0.84 16.01 10.79
CA LEU A 82 2.08 15.42 11.29
C LEU A 82 3.26 16.40 11.24
N ASP A 83 3.39 17.17 10.16
CA ASP A 83 4.43 18.20 10.01
C ASP A 83 4.27 19.32 11.03
N HIS A 84 3.04 19.80 11.24
CA HIS A 84 2.75 20.79 12.28
C HIS A 84 3.03 20.24 13.69
N PHE A 85 2.66 19.00 13.95
CA PHE A 85 2.92 18.34 15.24
C PHE A 85 4.43 18.23 15.51
N ALA A 86 5.22 17.86 14.50
CA ALA A 86 6.67 17.77 14.58
C ALA A 86 7.33 19.13 14.86
N ALA A 87 6.85 20.21 14.24
CA ALA A 87 7.41 21.55 14.42
C ALA A 87 7.11 22.17 15.80
N GLN A 88 6.00 21.79 16.43
CA GLN A 88 5.54 22.39 17.69
C GLN A 88 5.98 21.62 18.94
N SER A 89 6.30 20.34 18.80
CA SER A 89 6.47 19.43 19.93
C SER A 89 7.95 19.16 20.21
N HIS A 90 8.36 19.28 21.48
CA HIS A 90 9.57 18.59 21.97
C HIS A 90 9.21 17.13 22.28
N TYR A 91 8.68 16.42 21.28
CA TYR A 91 8.21 15.06 21.47
C TYR A 91 9.42 14.14 21.71
N PRO A 92 9.46 13.39 22.82
CA PRO A 92 10.66 12.63 23.20
C PRO A 92 10.85 11.36 22.38
N GLN A 93 9.84 10.93 21.62
CA GLN A 93 9.87 9.73 20.79
C GLN A 93 9.94 10.11 19.31
N SER A 94 10.44 9.20 18.47
CA SER A 94 10.38 9.35 17.02
C SER A 94 8.93 9.34 16.56
N LEU A 95 8.58 10.27 15.67
CA LEU A 95 7.28 10.28 15.00
C LEU A 95 7.27 9.21 13.89
N PRO A 96 6.09 8.64 13.57
CA PRO A 96 5.96 7.73 12.44
C PRO A 96 6.24 8.47 11.12
N ASN A 97 6.84 7.77 10.16
CA ASN A 97 6.95 8.22 8.79
C ASN A 97 5.66 7.89 8.01
N LEU A 98 5.06 8.90 7.38
CA LEU A 98 3.86 8.76 6.58
C LEU A 98 4.21 8.72 5.09
N TRP A 99 4.02 7.56 4.47
CA TRP A 99 4.23 7.33 3.05
C TRP A 99 2.99 7.71 2.23
N THR A 100 3.18 8.19 0.99
CA THR A 100 2.07 8.29 0.03
C THR A 100 1.51 6.89 -0.22
N GLY A 101 0.18 6.78 -0.23
CA GLY A 101 -0.55 5.53 -0.34
C GLY A 101 -1.87 5.73 -1.08
N ILE A 102 -2.32 4.70 -1.81
CA ILE A 102 -3.63 4.65 -2.47
C ILE A 102 -4.04 3.20 -2.71
N GLU A 103 -5.33 2.87 -2.67
CA GLU A 103 -5.85 1.58 -3.12
C GLU A 103 -6.69 1.77 -4.41
N ILE A 104 -6.30 1.10 -5.49
CA ILE A 104 -6.90 1.27 -6.83
C ILE A 104 -7.53 -0.05 -7.29
N ASN A 105 -8.82 -0.02 -7.61
CA ASN A 105 -9.51 -1.13 -8.27
C ASN A 105 -8.97 -1.34 -9.70
N ALA A 106 -8.73 -2.59 -10.07
CA ALA A 106 -8.25 -2.98 -11.38
C ALA A 106 -8.79 -4.35 -11.83
N SER A 107 -8.81 -4.60 -13.13
CA SER A 107 -9.03 -5.92 -13.72
C SER A 107 -7.70 -6.63 -13.93
N LEU A 108 -7.55 -7.81 -13.33
CA LEU A 108 -6.45 -8.75 -13.53
C LEU A 108 -7.04 -10.11 -13.91
N ILE A 109 -6.73 -10.62 -15.10
CA ILE A 109 -7.26 -11.89 -15.63
C ILE A 109 -8.79 -12.04 -15.41
N PHE A 110 -9.50 -10.98 -15.80
CA PHE A 110 -10.95 -10.80 -15.69
C PHE A 110 -11.49 -10.74 -14.25
N THR A 111 -10.62 -10.62 -13.25
CA THR A 111 -10.98 -10.53 -11.83
C THR A 111 -10.75 -9.11 -11.35
N GLU A 112 -11.76 -8.51 -10.72
CA GLU A 112 -11.54 -7.28 -9.99
C GLU A 112 -10.61 -7.56 -8.81
N VAL A 113 -9.49 -6.85 -8.78
CA VAL A 113 -8.48 -6.85 -7.73
C VAL A 113 -8.24 -5.43 -7.29
N HIS A 114 -7.53 -5.27 -6.18
CA HIS A 114 -7.05 -3.99 -5.70
C HIS A 114 -5.53 -3.97 -5.76
N ILE A 115 -4.99 -2.85 -6.23
CA ILE A 115 -3.55 -2.60 -6.29
C ILE A 115 -3.27 -1.42 -5.38
N LEU A 116 -2.38 -1.64 -4.42
CA LEU A 116 -1.85 -0.62 -3.54
C LEU A 116 -0.70 0.08 -4.24
N GLY A 117 -0.67 1.41 -4.21
CA GLY A 117 0.45 2.23 -4.68
C GLY A 117 1.12 2.92 -3.51
N TYR A 118 2.46 2.91 -3.47
CA TYR A 118 3.25 3.53 -2.40
C TYR A 118 4.41 4.38 -2.89
N SER A 119 4.81 5.38 -2.11
CA SER A 119 6.01 6.21 -2.36
C SER A 119 6.04 6.86 -3.75
N PHE A 120 4.88 7.07 -4.35
CA PHE A 120 4.71 7.77 -5.62
C PHE A 120 4.58 9.28 -5.39
N ASP A 121 4.89 10.07 -6.41
CA ASP A 121 4.53 11.49 -6.47
C ASP A 121 3.02 11.64 -6.74
N PRO A 122 2.24 12.13 -5.74
CA PRO A 122 0.79 12.23 -5.87
C PRO A 122 0.32 13.30 -6.86
N GLU A 123 1.19 14.23 -7.26
CA GLU A 123 0.89 15.26 -8.26
C GLU A 123 1.30 14.84 -9.69
N HIS A 124 1.90 13.66 -9.85
CA HIS A 124 2.32 13.17 -11.15
C HIS A 124 1.12 12.91 -12.07
N GLU A 125 1.18 13.40 -13.32
CA GLU A 125 0.05 13.34 -14.26
C GLU A 125 -0.48 11.93 -14.52
N ALA A 126 0.40 10.92 -14.46
CA ALA A 126 0.03 9.51 -14.65
C ALA A 126 -0.96 8.98 -13.59
N MET A 127 -1.07 9.64 -12.42
CA MET A 127 -1.99 9.26 -11.35
C MET A 127 -3.38 9.87 -11.51
N GLN A 128 -3.55 10.91 -12.33
CA GLN A 128 -4.82 11.63 -12.51
C GLN A 128 -6.05 10.74 -12.83
N PRO A 129 -5.93 9.64 -13.60
CA PRO A 129 -7.07 8.74 -13.83
C PRO A 129 -7.59 8.05 -12.56
N TYR A 130 -6.73 7.91 -11.54
CA TYR A 130 -6.97 7.06 -10.36
C TYR A 130 -7.24 7.86 -9.08
N VAL A 131 -7.02 9.18 -9.07
CA VAL A 131 -7.31 10.07 -7.92
C VAL A 131 -8.64 10.80 -8.10
N GLN A 132 -9.70 10.06 -8.44
CA GLN A 132 -11.03 10.62 -8.76
C GLN A 132 -12.15 10.21 -7.78
N SER A 133 -11.80 9.57 -6.66
CA SER A 133 -12.72 8.98 -5.67
C SER A 133 -13.72 7.98 -6.26
N LYS A 134 -13.43 7.44 -7.46
CA LYS A 134 -14.25 6.46 -8.16
C LYS A 134 -13.36 5.59 -9.03
N THR A 135 -13.81 4.37 -9.26
CA THR A 135 -13.15 3.44 -10.18
C THR A 135 -13.13 3.99 -11.61
N THR A 136 -11.97 3.91 -12.25
CA THR A 136 -11.80 4.23 -13.67
C THR A 136 -12.38 3.13 -14.58
N ALA A 137 -12.43 3.37 -15.88
CA ALA A 137 -13.00 2.44 -16.86
C ALA A 137 -12.06 2.19 -18.05
N GLY A 138 -12.40 1.19 -18.86
CA GLY A 138 -11.68 0.92 -20.11
C GLY A 138 -10.25 0.44 -19.88
N LEU A 139 -9.30 1.07 -20.57
CA LEU A 139 -7.88 0.70 -20.52
C LEU A 139 -7.24 1.02 -19.17
N ASP A 140 -7.63 2.12 -18.54
CA ASP A 140 -7.07 2.52 -17.24
C ASP A 140 -7.50 1.54 -16.13
N TYR A 141 -8.65 0.86 -16.28
CA TYR A 141 -9.07 -0.17 -15.33
C TYR A 141 -8.23 -1.45 -15.41
N GLN A 142 -7.36 -1.63 -16.41
CA GLN A 142 -6.52 -2.83 -16.47
C GLN A 142 -5.35 -2.74 -15.47
N ALA A 143 -5.05 -3.83 -14.78
CA ALA A 143 -3.95 -3.89 -13.81
C ALA A 143 -2.61 -3.39 -14.36
N ILE A 144 -2.30 -3.70 -15.63
CA ILE A 144 -1.08 -3.22 -16.29
C ILE A 144 -1.01 -1.68 -16.37
N SER A 145 -2.14 -1.01 -16.59
CA SER A 145 -2.20 0.45 -16.66
C SER A 145 -2.01 1.07 -15.28
N VAL A 146 -2.61 0.48 -14.24
CA VAL A 146 -2.45 0.91 -12.85
C VAL A 146 -1.00 0.77 -12.40
N ILE A 147 -0.39 -0.40 -12.58
CA ILE A 147 1.00 -0.68 -12.23
C ILE A 147 1.92 0.32 -12.92
N LYS A 148 1.76 0.50 -14.24
CA LYS A 148 2.57 1.42 -15.02
C LYS A 148 2.43 2.87 -14.55
N SER A 149 1.23 3.32 -14.20
CA SER A 149 1.02 4.68 -13.69
C SER A 149 1.70 4.93 -12.35
N ILE A 150 1.63 3.95 -11.43
CA ILE A 150 2.34 4.03 -10.15
C ILE A 150 3.85 4.11 -10.37
N HIS A 151 4.40 3.28 -11.27
CA HIS A 151 5.82 3.31 -11.62
C HIS A 151 6.26 4.61 -12.29
N LEU A 152 5.45 5.15 -13.20
CA LEU A 152 5.72 6.45 -13.84
C LEU A 152 5.77 7.58 -12.80
N ALA A 153 4.93 7.50 -11.77
CA ALA A 153 4.96 8.40 -10.63
C ALA A 153 6.08 8.08 -9.61
N GLY A 154 6.97 7.11 -9.89
CA GLY A 154 8.12 6.76 -9.08
C GLY A 154 7.83 5.83 -7.89
N GLY A 155 6.61 5.31 -7.77
CA GLY A 155 6.18 4.45 -6.66
C GLY A 155 6.30 2.96 -6.90
N LEU A 156 5.87 2.18 -5.90
CA LEU A 156 5.76 0.72 -5.92
C LEU A 156 4.31 0.28 -6.01
N ALA A 157 4.02 -0.72 -6.84
CA ALA A 157 2.71 -1.32 -7.00
C ALA A 157 2.65 -2.69 -6.31
N VAL A 158 1.60 -2.94 -5.51
CA VAL A 158 1.46 -4.13 -4.67
C VAL A 158 0.06 -4.73 -4.81
N LEU A 159 -0.05 -6.05 -5.01
CA LEU A 159 -1.35 -6.73 -5.03
C LEU A 159 -1.91 -6.82 -3.61
N ALA A 160 -3.05 -6.18 -3.36
CA ALA A 160 -3.70 -6.20 -2.06
C ALA A 160 -4.39 -7.55 -1.80
N HIS A 161 -4.39 -7.99 -0.54
CA HIS A 161 -5.16 -9.11 0.02
C HIS A 161 -5.57 -10.23 -0.98
N PRO A 162 -4.62 -10.89 -1.67
CA PRO A 162 -4.90 -11.74 -2.85
C PRO A 162 -5.83 -12.93 -2.58
N ALA A 163 -5.91 -13.44 -1.35
CA ALA A 163 -6.83 -14.52 -0.98
C ALA A 163 -8.28 -14.07 -0.70
N ARG A 164 -8.65 -12.79 -0.90
CA ARG A 164 -10.05 -12.31 -0.80
C ARG A 164 -10.83 -12.43 -2.10
N TYR A 165 -10.17 -12.61 -3.23
CA TYR A 165 -10.82 -12.57 -4.53
C TYR A 165 -11.46 -13.91 -4.91
N ARG A 166 -12.34 -13.87 -5.92
CA ARG A 166 -12.99 -15.05 -6.49
C ARG A 166 -12.02 -16.03 -7.18
N ARG A 167 -10.80 -15.57 -7.43
CA ARG A 167 -9.72 -16.33 -8.07
C ARG A 167 -8.60 -16.49 -7.06
N SER A 168 -7.93 -17.64 -7.08
CA SER A 168 -6.96 -17.97 -6.05
C SER A 168 -5.64 -17.18 -6.18
N PRO A 169 -4.87 -17.05 -5.10
CA PRO A 169 -3.54 -16.43 -5.13
C PRO A 169 -2.58 -17.09 -6.13
N GLU A 170 -2.68 -18.41 -6.35
CA GLU A 170 -1.85 -19.17 -7.29
C GLU A 170 -2.06 -18.74 -8.75
N ASP A 171 -3.22 -18.20 -9.10
CA ASP A 171 -3.46 -17.63 -10.43
C ASP A 171 -3.11 -16.14 -10.47
N LEU A 172 -3.49 -15.40 -9.42
CA LEU A 172 -3.41 -13.93 -9.42
C LEU A 172 -1.99 -13.41 -9.26
N ILE A 173 -1.19 -13.99 -8.36
CA ILE A 173 0.17 -13.50 -8.09
C ILE A 173 1.07 -13.69 -9.32
N PRO A 174 1.11 -14.86 -10.00
CA PRO A 174 1.87 -15.00 -11.24
C PRO A 174 1.41 -14.05 -12.34
N ALA A 175 0.10 -13.85 -12.47
CA ALA A 175 -0.45 -12.93 -13.46
C ALA A 175 -0.03 -11.49 -13.18
N ALA A 176 -0.04 -11.05 -11.92
CA ALA A 176 0.43 -9.72 -11.53
C ALA A 176 1.94 -9.56 -11.74
N ALA A 177 2.73 -10.58 -11.37
CA ALA A 177 4.18 -10.61 -11.59
C ALA A 177 4.53 -10.47 -13.08
N ALA A 178 3.79 -11.13 -13.97
CA ALA A 178 3.97 -11.01 -15.42
C ALA A 178 3.70 -9.60 -15.96
N LEU A 179 2.96 -8.76 -15.22
CA LEU A 179 2.71 -7.36 -15.55
C LEU A 179 3.72 -6.39 -14.89
N GLY A 180 4.66 -6.91 -14.09
CA GLY A 180 5.69 -6.13 -13.42
C GLY A 180 5.30 -5.58 -12.05
N ILE A 181 4.32 -6.17 -11.36
CA ILE A 181 4.01 -5.75 -9.97
C ILE A 181 5.24 -5.93 -9.06
N ASP A 182 5.42 -5.05 -8.06
CA ASP A 182 6.59 -5.07 -7.17
C ASP A 182 6.43 -6.01 -5.98
N GLY A 183 5.19 -6.19 -5.51
CA GLY A 183 4.94 -6.90 -4.26
C GLY A 183 3.53 -7.44 -4.11
N VAL A 184 3.31 -8.11 -2.99
CA VAL A 184 2.01 -8.62 -2.56
C VAL A 184 1.81 -8.47 -1.06
N GLU A 185 0.59 -8.11 -0.67
CA GLU A 185 0.19 -8.04 0.73
C GLU A 185 0.11 -9.46 1.32
N THR A 186 1.21 -9.85 1.96
CA THR A 186 1.46 -11.22 2.42
C THR A 186 0.95 -11.41 3.85
N TYR A 187 1.07 -10.37 4.68
CA TYR A 187 0.68 -10.42 6.08
C TYR A 187 -0.63 -9.65 6.27
N TYR A 188 -1.72 -10.40 6.09
CA TYR A 188 -3.08 -9.89 6.12
C TYR A 188 -3.99 -10.76 7.01
N GLY A 189 -4.91 -10.14 7.75
CA GLY A 189 -5.84 -10.80 8.66
C GLY A 189 -7.13 -11.28 7.99
N TYR A 190 -7.07 -12.37 7.22
CA TYR A 190 -8.23 -12.95 6.51
C TYR A 190 -9.32 -13.51 7.45
N ASP A 191 -8.97 -13.85 8.69
CA ASP A 191 -9.89 -14.38 9.70
C ASP A 191 -10.58 -13.31 10.55
N ASN A 192 -10.28 -12.02 10.34
CA ASN A 192 -10.78 -10.90 11.14
C ASN A 192 -10.53 -11.07 12.65
N SER A 193 -9.39 -11.63 13.02
CA SER A 193 -9.00 -11.80 14.41
C SER A 193 -8.93 -10.48 15.20
N ASP A 194 -9.28 -10.55 16.48
CA ASP A 194 -9.13 -9.46 17.47
C ASP A 194 -8.49 -10.06 18.74
N PRO A 195 -7.22 -9.76 19.06
CA PRO A 195 -6.34 -8.82 18.37
C PRO A 195 -6.02 -9.24 16.92
N TRP A 196 -5.79 -8.24 16.06
CA TRP A 196 -5.42 -8.47 14.67
C TRP A 196 -4.11 -9.24 14.58
N LYS A 197 -4.07 -10.25 13.72
CA LYS A 197 -2.87 -10.97 13.32
C LYS A 197 -3.00 -11.45 11.88
N PRO A 198 -1.89 -11.63 11.15
CA PRO A 198 -1.94 -12.25 9.84
C PRO A 198 -2.45 -13.70 9.95
N SER A 199 -3.21 -14.16 8.96
CA SER A 199 -3.73 -15.53 8.94
C SER A 199 -2.65 -16.51 8.49
N PRO A 200 -2.11 -17.39 9.36
CA PRO A 200 -0.87 -18.12 9.08
C PRO A 200 -0.90 -18.99 7.83
N LYS A 201 -2.06 -19.61 7.54
CA LYS A 201 -2.22 -20.46 6.36
C LYS A 201 -2.07 -19.65 5.07
N GLN A 202 -2.85 -18.58 4.92
CA GLN A 202 -2.80 -17.71 3.75
C GLN A 202 -1.45 -17.01 3.63
N THR A 203 -0.88 -16.56 4.74
CA THR A 203 0.46 -15.96 4.75
C THR A 203 1.51 -16.90 4.17
N GLU A 204 1.56 -18.16 4.61
CA GLU A 204 2.55 -19.11 4.08
C GLU A 204 2.33 -19.40 2.58
N GLU A 205 1.08 -19.59 2.17
CA GLU A 205 0.71 -19.81 0.77
C GLU A 205 1.13 -18.64 -0.13
N ILE A 206 0.74 -17.41 0.23
CA ILE A 206 1.06 -16.20 -0.51
C ILE A 206 2.58 -15.96 -0.54
N ARG A 207 3.26 -16.12 0.60
CA ARG A 207 4.71 -15.92 0.71
C ARG A 207 5.48 -16.85 -0.22
N GLN A 208 5.16 -18.14 -0.23
CA GLN A 208 5.82 -19.10 -1.11
C GLN A 208 5.68 -18.76 -2.60
N ILE A 209 4.48 -18.32 -3.01
CA ILE A 209 4.24 -17.91 -4.39
C ILE A 209 5.03 -16.63 -4.69
N ALA A 210 4.95 -15.62 -3.82
CA ALA A 210 5.65 -14.34 -3.96
C ALA A 210 7.18 -14.52 -4.08
N ASP A 211 7.76 -15.36 -3.21
CA ASP A 211 9.20 -15.69 -3.20
C ASP A 211 9.65 -16.28 -4.54
N THR A 212 8.79 -17.09 -5.18
CA THR A 212 9.08 -17.70 -6.50
C THR A 212 9.26 -16.65 -7.60
N TYR A 213 8.59 -15.50 -7.48
CA TYR A 213 8.64 -14.40 -8.44
C TYR A 213 9.53 -13.23 -7.97
N GLY A 214 10.18 -13.35 -6.81
CA GLY A 214 11.03 -12.29 -6.25
C GLY A 214 10.26 -11.03 -5.86
N LEU A 215 8.99 -11.18 -5.48
CA LEU A 215 8.11 -10.07 -5.08
C LEU A 215 8.37 -9.64 -3.64
N LEU A 216 8.22 -8.35 -3.36
CA LEU A 216 8.24 -7.80 -2.01
C LEU A 216 7.01 -8.23 -1.21
N HIS A 217 7.15 -8.28 0.11
CA HIS A 217 6.05 -8.51 1.02
C HIS A 217 5.61 -7.21 1.69
N THR A 218 4.30 -6.99 1.75
CA THR A 218 3.72 -5.93 2.59
C THR A 218 2.80 -6.49 3.68
N CYS A 219 2.43 -5.61 4.61
CA CYS A 219 1.47 -5.90 5.65
C CYS A 219 0.54 -4.70 5.87
N GLY A 220 -0.69 -4.96 6.26
CA GLY A 220 -1.65 -3.90 6.51
C GLY A 220 -2.93 -4.42 7.15
N THR A 221 -3.56 -3.57 7.96
CA THR A 221 -4.78 -3.97 8.67
C THR A 221 -6.04 -3.92 7.82
N ASP A 222 -6.02 -3.12 6.74
CA ASP A 222 -7.18 -2.81 5.93
C ASP A 222 -8.30 -2.19 6.79
N SER A 223 -7.91 -1.24 7.66
CA SER A 223 -8.79 -0.70 8.70
C SER A 223 -9.84 0.25 8.14
N HIS A 224 -11.11 -0.01 8.43
CA HIS A 224 -12.23 0.85 8.07
C HIS A 224 -12.96 1.48 9.27
N GLY A 225 -12.70 1.01 10.49
CA GLY A 225 -13.33 1.49 11.70
C GLY A 225 -12.58 2.63 12.38
N PHE A 226 -12.68 2.68 13.70
CA PHE A 226 -12.08 3.71 14.55
C PHE A 226 -10.76 3.25 15.20
N LYS A 227 -10.18 2.13 14.76
CA LYS A 227 -8.93 1.59 15.32
C LYS A 227 -8.01 1.17 14.20
N ILE A 228 -6.82 1.78 14.13
CA ILE A 228 -5.80 1.42 13.12
C ILE A 228 -5.24 0.01 13.30
N SER A 229 -5.52 -0.64 14.45
CA SER A 229 -5.07 -1.99 14.79
C SER A 229 -6.09 -3.08 14.47
N ARG A 230 -7.15 -2.77 13.71
CA ARG A 230 -8.23 -3.69 13.34
C ARG A 230 -8.66 -3.47 11.90
N ARG A 231 -9.22 -4.50 11.27
CA ARG A 231 -9.76 -4.41 9.91
C ARG A 231 -11.12 -3.70 9.83
N LEU A 232 -12.08 -4.07 10.70
CA LEU A 232 -13.47 -3.59 10.64
C LEU A 232 -13.63 -2.09 10.85
#